data_AF-A0A962H4F5-F1
#
_entry.id   AF-A0A962H4F5-F1
#
_cell.length_a   1.000
_cell.length_b   1.000
_cell.length_c   1.000
_cell.angle_alpha   90.00
_cell.angle_beta   90.00
_cell.angle_gamma   90.00
#
_symmetry.space_group_name_H-M   'P 1'
#
loop_
_entity.id
_entity.type
_entity.pdbx_description
1 polymer ?
#
loop_
_entity_poly.entity_id
_entity_poly.type
_entity_poly.pdbx_seq_one_letter_code
_entity_poly.pdbx_strand_id
1 'polypeptide(L)'
;MNAQDILALIKEQEIAFVDLRFCDTLGKEQHVSLPVSAVDEDLFEDGKMFDGSSIAGWKSINESDMVLMPDPTTAFVDPFAAASTLIIRCDILEPNTMQGYNRDPRSLAKRAEAYLKSCGIADTAFFGPEPEFFIFDGVRWKCDMHKMAYEIDSREGAWDSYGNVENNTGHRPGVKGGYFPVPPVDSLNDVRATMCTVLQEIGIEVEVHHHEVATAGQCEIGVKFNTLLKKADELLMMKYVIHNVAHEYGYTATFMPKPLVGDNGSGMHVHQSLSKDGNNLFSGDKYGGLSEEALYYIGGIFKHARAINAFANPSTNSYKRLVPGFEAPVLLAYSAKNRSASIRIPFVSSPKGRRIEVRFGDSMGNPYMMFAAMMLAGLDGIKNKIHPGDAMDKDLYDLPPEEEKDIPTVCHSLDQALSALDKDRDFLKVGGVFDDDIIDGYIALKMEEVTRLRMTTHPIEFDMYYSR
;
A
#
# COMPACT_ATOMS: atom_id res chain seq x y z
N MET A 1 20.43 13.63 8.27
CA MET A 1 20.70 14.82 7.45
C MET A 1 19.96 15.99 8.06
N ASN A 2 20.58 17.15 8.09
CA ASN A 2 20.01 18.45 8.44
C ASN A 2 20.03 19.38 7.21
N ALA A 3 19.57 20.63 7.34
CA ALA A 3 19.54 21.60 6.23
C ALA A 3 20.92 21.85 5.60
N GLN A 4 21.98 21.94 6.42
CA GLN A 4 23.34 22.15 5.94
C GLN A 4 23.87 20.97 5.12
N ASP A 5 23.53 19.74 5.54
CA ASP A 5 23.85 18.53 4.78
C ASP A 5 23.20 18.56 3.39
N ILE A 6 21.95 19.05 3.29
CA ILE A 6 21.24 19.18 2.00
C ILE A 6 21.88 20.25 1.11
N LEU A 7 22.20 21.43 1.66
CA LEU A 7 22.86 22.48 0.88
C LEU A 7 24.26 22.07 0.40
N ALA A 8 24.96 21.25 1.18
CA ALA A 8 26.22 20.64 0.76
C ALA A 8 26.00 19.63 -0.37
N LEU A 9 25.02 18.73 -0.23
CA LEU A 9 24.66 17.73 -1.24
C LEU A 9 24.26 18.39 -2.57
N ILE A 10 23.48 19.48 -2.52
CA ILE A 10 23.07 20.25 -3.70
C ILE A 10 24.28 20.74 -4.49
N LYS A 11 25.32 21.24 -3.80
CA LYS A 11 26.55 21.71 -4.43
C LYS A 11 27.40 20.56 -4.95
N GLU A 12 27.54 19.50 -4.16
CA GLU A 12 28.37 18.34 -4.50
C GLU A 12 27.85 17.58 -5.72
N GLN A 13 26.54 17.38 -5.82
CA GLN A 13 25.88 16.64 -6.89
C GLN A 13 25.39 17.53 -8.05
N GLU A 14 25.82 18.81 -8.05
CA GLU A 14 25.43 19.82 -9.05
C GLU A 14 23.91 19.85 -9.32
N ILE A 15 23.12 19.79 -8.25
CA ILE A 15 21.66 19.75 -8.31
C ILE A 15 21.12 21.04 -8.92
N ALA A 16 20.28 20.92 -9.94
CA ALA A 16 19.63 22.04 -10.60
C ALA A 16 18.26 22.38 -9.98
N PHE A 17 17.53 21.37 -9.51
CA PHE A 17 16.19 21.53 -8.93
C PHE A 17 16.02 20.75 -7.64
N VAL A 18 15.22 21.28 -6.73
CA VAL A 18 14.73 20.54 -5.54
C VAL A 18 13.24 20.30 -5.72
N ASP A 19 12.85 19.02 -5.69
CA ASP A 19 11.46 18.59 -5.87
C ASP A 19 10.83 18.27 -4.50
N LEU A 20 9.97 19.17 -4.05
CA LEU A 20 9.26 19.03 -2.77
C LEU A 20 8.05 18.14 -2.98
N ARG A 21 8.02 16.98 -2.33
CA ARG A 21 6.96 15.98 -2.48
C ARG A 21 6.12 15.82 -1.22
N PHE A 22 4.84 15.56 -1.36
CA PHE A 22 3.94 15.25 -0.25
C PHE A 22 2.90 14.22 -0.69
N CYS A 23 2.20 13.60 0.26
CA CYS A 23 1.20 12.58 -0.03
C CYS A 23 -0.21 13.11 0.25
N ASP A 24 -1.12 12.95 -0.69
CA ASP A 24 -2.53 13.29 -0.48
C ASP A 24 -3.30 12.18 0.27
N THR A 25 -4.55 12.47 0.63
CA THR A 25 -5.43 11.52 1.33
C THR A 25 -5.62 10.19 0.61
N LEU A 26 -5.50 10.16 -0.72
CA LEU A 26 -5.66 8.95 -1.53
C LEU A 26 -4.39 8.12 -1.63
N GLY A 27 -3.25 8.60 -1.09
CA GLY A 27 -1.98 7.88 -1.17
C GLY A 27 -1.18 8.20 -2.43
N LYS A 28 -1.54 9.26 -3.16
CA LYS A 28 -0.79 9.72 -4.33
C LYS A 28 0.25 10.74 -3.91
N GLU A 29 1.47 10.54 -4.37
CA GLU A 29 2.54 11.53 -4.22
C GLU A 29 2.30 12.69 -5.19
N GLN A 30 2.30 13.90 -4.64
CA GLN A 30 2.17 15.20 -5.30
C GLN A 30 3.50 15.94 -5.16
N HIS A 31 3.79 16.91 -6.04
CA HIS A 31 5.08 17.59 -6.02
C HIS A 31 5.06 19.04 -6.51
N VAL A 32 6.04 19.81 -6.06
CA VAL A 32 6.36 21.16 -6.55
C VAL A 32 7.88 21.29 -6.64
N SER A 33 8.40 21.61 -7.83
CA SER A 33 9.85 21.75 -8.04
C SER A 33 10.30 23.21 -7.93
N LEU A 34 11.40 23.44 -7.22
CA LEU A 34 12.05 24.73 -7.03
C LEU A 34 13.41 24.74 -7.74
N PRO A 35 13.80 25.82 -8.44
CA PRO A 35 15.18 25.98 -8.86
C PRO A 35 16.07 26.11 -7.63
N VAL A 36 17.30 25.58 -7.69
CA VAL A 36 18.29 25.66 -6.59
C VAL A 36 18.51 27.09 -6.07
N SER A 37 18.35 28.11 -6.91
CA SER A 37 18.47 29.52 -6.50
C SER A 37 17.39 29.99 -5.51
N ALA A 38 16.33 29.20 -5.34
CA ALA A 38 15.23 29.45 -4.39
C ALA A 38 15.29 28.51 -3.17
N VAL A 39 16.43 27.85 -2.95
CA VAL A 39 16.65 26.90 -1.85
C VAL A 39 17.79 27.41 -0.97
N ASP A 40 17.43 27.80 0.25
CA ASP A 40 18.33 28.30 1.29
C ASP A 40 17.98 27.66 2.66
N GLU A 41 18.63 28.12 3.73
CA GLU A 41 18.37 27.61 5.09
C GLU A 41 16.94 27.93 5.54
N ASP A 42 16.41 29.11 5.18
CA ASP A 42 15.07 29.58 5.54
C ASP A 42 13.98 28.62 5.03
N LEU A 43 14.18 27.98 3.86
CA LEU A 43 13.25 26.95 3.37
C LEU A 43 13.02 25.81 4.38
N PHE A 44 14.03 25.44 5.16
CA PHE A 44 13.93 24.35 6.15
C PHE A 44 13.47 24.82 7.53
N GLU A 45 13.38 26.13 7.74
CA GLU A 45 12.85 26.74 8.97
C GLU A 45 11.38 27.17 8.80
N ASP A 46 11.08 27.86 7.69
CA ASP A 46 9.79 28.46 7.39
C ASP A 46 8.90 27.57 6.49
N GLY A 47 9.53 26.71 5.68
CA GLY A 47 8.84 25.91 4.67
C GLY A 47 8.39 26.71 3.44
N LYS A 48 7.67 26.04 2.54
CA LYS A 48 7.16 26.62 1.29
C LYS A 48 5.65 26.72 1.29
N MET A 49 5.12 27.93 1.14
CA MET A 49 3.67 28.14 0.99
C MET A 49 3.13 27.50 -0.30
N PHE A 50 1.95 26.89 -0.23
CA PHE A 50 1.19 26.40 -1.38
C PHE A 50 -0.33 26.41 -1.15
N ASP A 51 -1.07 26.27 -2.25
CA ASP A 51 -2.54 26.16 -2.26
C ASP A 51 -3.00 24.71 -2.04
N GLY A 52 -3.54 24.44 -0.86
CA GLY A 52 -4.10 23.15 -0.46
C GLY A 52 -5.50 22.86 -0.99
N SER A 53 -6.21 23.83 -1.56
CA SER A 53 -7.60 23.66 -1.99
C SER A 53 -7.77 22.80 -3.24
N SER A 54 -6.68 22.60 -3.99
CA SER A 54 -6.64 21.70 -5.13
C SER A 54 -6.42 20.24 -4.74
N ILE A 55 -6.22 19.94 -3.46
CA ILE A 55 -6.05 18.57 -2.97
C ILE A 55 -7.40 18.03 -2.48
N ALA A 56 -7.84 16.94 -3.10
CA ALA A 56 -9.15 16.36 -2.83
C ALA A 56 -9.30 15.97 -1.36
N GLY A 57 -10.34 16.48 -0.71
CA GLY A 57 -10.62 16.23 0.70
C GLY A 57 -9.76 17.05 1.67
N TRP A 58 -9.04 18.09 1.23
CA TRP A 58 -8.31 19.01 2.11
C TRP A 58 -9.07 20.33 2.30
N LYS A 59 -8.37 21.48 2.28
CA LYS A 59 -8.92 22.80 2.58
C LYS A 59 -9.97 23.23 1.55
N SER A 60 -10.94 24.01 2.00
CA SER A 60 -11.81 24.76 1.10
C SER A 60 -11.08 25.97 0.51
N ILE A 61 -11.59 26.51 -0.61
CA ILE A 61 -10.97 27.63 -1.34
C ILE A 61 -10.78 28.88 -0.46
N ASN A 62 -11.62 29.08 0.57
CA ASN A 62 -11.54 30.23 1.47
C ASN A 62 -10.51 30.10 2.61
N GLU A 63 -9.87 28.93 2.77
CA GLU A 63 -8.82 28.67 3.77
C GLU A 63 -7.68 27.82 3.15
N SER A 64 -7.30 28.16 1.91
CA SER A 64 -6.47 27.33 1.04
C SER A 64 -4.99 27.24 1.42
N ASP A 65 -4.43 28.29 2.03
CA ASP A 65 -2.99 28.41 2.20
C ASP A 65 -2.46 27.40 3.23
N MET A 66 -1.38 26.70 2.86
CA MET A 66 -0.71 25.72 3.72
C MET A 66 0.82 25.77 3.53
N VAL A 67 1.56 25.14 4.44
CA VAL A 67 3.02 25.07 4.40
C VAL A 67 3.48 23.66 4.03
N LEU A 68 4.31 23.53 2.99
CA LEU A 68 5.15 22.37 2.72
C LEU A 68 6.42 22.51 3.58
N MET A 69 6.57 21.67 4.60
CA MET A 69 7.76 21.67 5.46
C MET A 69 8.69 20.52 5.06
N PRO A 70 9.83 20.78 4.39
CA PRO A 70 10.74 19.73 3.94
C PRO A 70 11.37 18.97 5.10
N ASP A 71 11.47 17.65 4.98
CA ASP A 71 12.16 16.77 5.91
C ASP A 71 13.51 16.32 5.31
N PRO A 72 14.64 16.94 5.70
CA PRO A 72 15.96 16.66 5.14
C PRO A 72 16.37 15.19 5.20
N THR A 73 15.80 14.41 6.13
CA THR A 73 16.16 13.01 6.30
C THR A 73 15.63 12.10 5.19
N THR A 74 14.74 12.62 4.35
CA THR A 74 14.08 11.90 3.25
C THR A 74 14.72 12.13 1.88
N ALA A 75 15.77 12.94 1.82
CA ALA A 75 16.33 13.42 0.56
C ALA A 75 17.02 12.30 -0.24
N PHE A 76 16.75 12.26 -1.55
CA PHE A 76 17.45 11.40 -2.51
C PHE A 76 17.48 12.04 -3.90
N VAL A 77 18.51 11.73 -4.69
CA VAL A 77 18.63 12.23 -6.07
C VAL A 77 17.68 11.43 -6.97
N ASP A 78 16.90 12.13 -7.80
CA ASP A 78 15.98 11.52 -8.75
C ASP A 78 16.76 10.79 -9.86
N PRO A 79 16.61 9.46 -10.03
CA PRO A 79 17.35 8.71 -11.02
C PRO A 79 16.79 8.86 -12.45
N PHE A 80 15.61 9.47 -12.62
CA PHE A 80 14.90 9.56 -13.91
C PHE A 80 14.89 10.98 -14.49
N ALA A 81 15.02 12.01 -13.64
CA ALA A 81 14.96 13.40 -14.07
C ALA A 81 16.13 13.77 -15.00
N ALA A 82 15.83 14.28 -16.19
CA ALA A 82 16.86 14.70 -17.16
C ALA A 82 17.74 15.86 -16.63
N ALA A 83 17.16 16.75 -15.83
CA ALA A 83 17.91 17.74 -15.06
C ALA A 83 18.16 17.20 -13.65
N SER A 84 19.40 17.29 -13.17
CA SER A 84 19.78 16.82 -11.83
C SER A 84 18.84 17.40 -10.77
N THR A 85 18.07 16.53 -10.11
CA THR A 85 16.97 16.91 -9.23
C THR A 85 17.09 16.16 -7.92
N LEU A 86 16.99 16.89 -6.80
CA LEU A 86 16.95 16.32 -5.46
C LEU A 86 15.51 16.29 -4.96
N ILE A 87 14.99 15.11 -4.65
CA ILE A 87 13.64 14.94 -4.09
C ILE A 87 13.73 15.05 -2.57
N ILE A 88 12.82 15.81 -1.96
CA ILE A 88 12.66 15.90 -0.51
C ILE A 88 11.18 15.80 -0.15
N ARG A 89 10.82 14.91 0.77
CA ARG A 89 9.44 14.80 1.25
C ARG A 89 9.13 15.88 2.27
N CYS A 90 7.89 16.33 2.26
CA CYS A 90 7.37 17.36 3.13
C CYS A 90 6.26 16.81 4.02
N ASP A 91 6.21 17.31 5.25
CA ASP A 91 4.95 17.33 5.99
C ASP A 91 4.15 18.56 5.56
N ILE A 92 2.84 18.51 5.75
CA ILE A 92 1.99 19.68 5.58
C ILE A 92 1.68 20.28 6.93
N LEU A 93 1.89 21.58 7.08
CA LEU A 93 1.61 22.31 8.31
C LEU A 93 0.53 23.38 8.10
N GLU A 94 -0.22 23.65 9.17
CA GLU A 94 -1.13 24.79 9.27
C GLU A 94 -0.34 26.10 9.41
N PRO A 95 -0.50 27.11 8.53
CA PRO A 95 0.35 28.30 8.54
C PRO A 95 0.29 29.11 9.83
N ASN A 96 -0.87 29.11 10.50
CA ASN A 96 -1.08 29.90 11.71
C ASN A 96 -0.43 29.30 12.97
N THR A 97 -0.30 27.96 13.01
CA THR A 97 0.16 27.25 14.22
C THR A 97 1.47 26.51 14.00
N MET A 98 1.89 26.33 12.74
CA MET A 98 3.01 25.48 12.32
C MET A 98 2.90 24.04 12.84
N GLN A 99 1.68 23.59 13.15
CA GLN A 99 1.40 22.22 13.55
C GLN A 99 1.06 21.37 12.32
N GLY A 100 1.42 20.09 12.37
CA GLY A 100 1.10 19.13 11.32
C GLY A 100 -0.40 19.11 11.04
N TYR A 101 -0.77 19.36 9.79
CA TYR A 101 -2.15 19.37 9.33
C TYR A 101 -2.80 18.02 9.67
N ASN A 102 -4.03 18.08 10.18
CA ASN A 102 -4.69 16.88 10.69
C ASN A 102 -4.94 15.86 9.58
N ARG A 103 -5.29 16.31 8.36
CA ARG A 103 -5.52 15.47 7.18
C ARG A 103 -4.27 15.10 6.37
N ASP A 104 -3.10 15.58 6.76
CA ASP A 104 -1.84 15.12 6.17
C ASP A 104 -1.50 13.69 6.63
N PRO A 105 -1.45 12.71 5.71
CA PRO A 105 -1.13 11.33 6.04
C PRO A 105 0.25 11.17 6.70
N ARG A 106 1.24 11.98 6.30
CA ARG A 106 2.61 11.84 6.82
C ARG A 106 2.71 12.35 8.25
N SER A 107 2.12 13.52 8.53
CA SER A 107 1.92 14.02 9.89
C SER A 107 1.13 13.03 10.76
N LEU A 108 0.10 12.37 10.21
CA LEU A 108 -0.64 11.33 10.91
C LEU A 108 0.23 10.14 11.30
N ALA A 109 1.10 9.64 10.42
CA ALA A 109 2.04 8.58 10.73
C ALA A 109 3.02 8.98 11.85
N LYS A 110 3.49 10.24 11.86
CA LYS A 110 4.32 10.78 12.96
C LYS A 110 3.57 10.76 14.30
N ARG A 111 2.29 11.18 14.31
CA ARG A 111 1.43 11.08 15.51
C ARG A 111 1.25 9.62 15.95
N ALA A 112 1.10 8.69 15.00
CA ALA A 112 0.96 7.26 15.31
C ALA A 112 2.20 6.69 16.00
N GLU A 113 3.41 6.95 15.48
CA GLU A 113 4.66 6.52 16.11
C GLU A 113 4.88 7.20 17.48
N ALA A 114 4.50 8.47 17.62
CA ALA A 114 4.54 9.16 18.91
C ALA A 114 3.57 8.54 19.93
N TYR A 115 2.36 8.17 19.51
CA TYR A 115 1.38 7.49 20.35
C TYR A 115 1.91 6.13 20.82
N LEU A 116 2.47 5.32 19.91
CA LEU A 116 3.08 4.02 20.24
C LEU A 116 4.04 4.13 21.42
N LYS A 117 4.97 5.10 21.38
CA LYS A 117 5.92 5.36 22.46
C LYS A 117 5.20 5.82 23.74
N SER A 118 4.28 6.78 23.61
CA SER A 118 3.59 7.39 24.76
C SER A 118 2.67 6.42 25.53
N CYS A 119 2.07 5.44 24.83
CA CYS A 119 1.20 4.44 25.47
C CYS A 119 1.99 3.37 26.23
N GLY A 120 3.31 3.30 26.04
CA GLY A 120 4.23 2.43 26.78
C GLY A 120 4.17 0.95 26.39
N ILE A 121 3.41 0.56 25.36
CA ILE A 121 3.32 -0.83 24.89
C ILE A 121 4.60 -1.25 24.17
N ALA A 122 5.13 -0.40 23.29
CA ALA A 122 6.36 -0.65 22.52
C ALA A 122 7.05 0.67 22.15
N ASP A 123 8.31 0.62 21.72
CA ASP A 123 9.07 1.80 21.28
C ASP A 123 9.03 1.98 19.77
N THR A 124 8.94 0.85 19.04
CA THR A 124 9.01 0.80 17.58
C THR A 124 8.06 -0.25 17.04
N ALA A 125 7.35 0.09 15.96
CA ALA A 125 6.59 -0.85 15.14
C ALA A 125 7.29 -0.97 13.78
N PHE A 126 7.56 -2.20 13.36
CA PHE A 126 8.17 -2.50 12.07
C PHE A 126 7.13 -3.00 11.08
N PHE A 127 7.23 -2.50 9.85
CA PHE A 127 6.36 -2.82 8.73
C PHE A 127 7.18 -3.31 7.55
N GLY A 128 6.73 -4.40 6.93
CA GLY A 128 7.30 -4.96 5.70
C GLY A 128 6.20 -5.29 4.70
N PRO A 129 5.73 -4.33 3.90
CA PRO A 129 4.81 -4.56 2.79
C PRO A 129 5.49 -5.30 1.63
N GLU A 130 4.78 -6.26 1.04
CA GLU A 130 5.12 -6.95 -0.21
C GLU A 130 4.07 -6.55 -1.26
N PRO A 131 4.23 -5.39 -1.95
CA PRO A 131 3.28 -4.94 -2.96
C PRO A 131 3.50 -5.69 -4.27
N GLU A 132 2.54 -6.54 -4.63
CA GLU A 132 2.49 -7.15 -5.96
C GLU A 132 2.05 -6.10 -6.99
N PHE A 133 2.47 -6.28 -8.25
CA PHE A 133 2.14 -5.39 -9.37
C PHE A 133 2.10 -6.14 -10.69
N PHE A 134 1.54 -5.51 -11.72
CA PHE A 134 1.60 -5.99 -13.11
C PHE A 134 2.42 -5.06 -13.97
N ILE A 135 3.10 -5.61 -14.98
CA ILE A 135 3.71 -4.87 -16.09
C ILE A 135 3.03 -5.33 -17.39
N PHE A 136 2.46 -4.39 -18.13
CA PHE A 136 1.80 -4.62 -19.41
C PHE A 136 2.51 -3.91 -20.56
N ASP A 137 2.41 -4.44 -21.77
CA ASP A 137 2.83 -3.76 -23.00
C ASP A 137 1.91 -2.57 -23.32
N GLY A 138 0.63 -2.65 -22.93
CA GLY A 138 -0.29 -1.54 -23.09
C GLY A 138 -1.63 -1.75 -22.40
N VAL A 139 -2.34 -0.64 -22.17
CA VAL A 139 -3.69 -0.66 -21.61
C VAL A 139 -4.55 0.42 -22.29
N ARG A 140 -5.80 0.08 -22.60
CA ARG A 140 -6.78 0.97 -23.21
C ARG A 140 -8.10 0.84 -22.48
N TRP A 141 -8.82 1.95 -22.25
CA TRP A 141 -10.16 1.89 -21.65
C TRP A 141 -11.07 3.01 -22.19
N LYS A 142 -12.38 2.80 -22.05
CA LYS A 142 -13.43 3.75 -22.42
C LYS A 142 -14.60 3.65 -21.44
N CYS A 143 -15.09 4.81 -20.99
CA CYS A 143 -16.22 4.92 -20.07
C CYS A 143 -17.17 6.05 -20.53
N ASP A 144 -17.91 5.79 -21.60
CA ASP A 144 -18.76 6.77 -22.28
C ASP A 144 -20.21 6.30 -22.38
N MET A 145 -21.13 7.23 -22.64
CA MET A 145 -22.58 6.98 -22.73
C MET A 145 -22.98 5.80 -23.65
N HIS A 146 -22.21 5.51 -24.70
CA HIS A 146 -22.50 4.44 -25.67
C HIS A 146 -21.49 3.29 -25.66
N LYS A 147 -20.43 3.34 -24.83
CA LYS A 147 -19.37 2.33 -24.84
C LYS A 147 -18.62 2.26 -23.50
N MET A 148 -18.61 1.07 -22.93
CA MET A 148 -17.81 0.68 -21.77
C MET A 148 -16.88 -0.46 -22.18
N ALA A 149 -15.56 -0.28 -22.07
CA ALA A 149 -14.60 -1.31 -22.43
C ALA A 149 -13.24 -1.05 -21.76
N TYR A 150 -12.47 -2.11 -21.57
CA TYR A 150 -11.04 -2.05 -21.34
C TYR A 150 -10.35 -3.20 -22.06
N GLU A 151 -9.08 -3.03 -22.34
CA GLU A 151 -8.24 -4.00 -23.05
C GLU A 151 -6.82 -3.89 -22.50
N ILE A 152 -6.21 -5.03 -22.22
CA ILE A 152 -4.84 -5.15 -21.74
C ILE A 152 -4.05 -5.90 -22.82
N ASP A 153 -2.91 -5.33 -23.17
CA ASP A 153 -1.94 -5.92 -24.08
C ASP A 153 -0.73 -6.38 -23.28
N SER A 154 -0.36 -7.64 -23.44
CA SER A 154 0.79 -8.23 -22.77
C SER A 154 1.32 -9.39 -23.60
N ARG A 155 2.61 -9.34 -23.92
CA ARG A 155 3.32 -10.41 -24.63
C ARG A 155 3.32 -11.73 -23.87
N GLU A 156 3.20 -11.69 -22.55
CA GLU A 156 3.10 -12.86 -21.68
C GLU A 156 1.65 -13.34 -21.49
N GLY A 157 0.67 -12.62 -22.03
CA GLY A 157 -0.74 -12.96 -21.87
C GLY A 157 -1.10 -14.29 -22.52
N ALA A 158 -1.68 -15.20 -21.74
CA ALA A 158 -2.12 -16.51 -22.23
C ALA A 158 -3.10 -16.44 -23.43
N TRP A 159 -3.83 -15.33 -23.56
CA TRP A 159 -4.75 -15.09 -24.67
C TRP A 159 -4.05 -14.74 -26.00
N ASP A 160 -2.78 -14.33 -25.98
CA ASP A 160 -2.04 -13.88 -27.18
C ASP A 160 -1.25 -15.00 -27.87
N SER A 161 -1.52 -16.27 -27.55
CA SER A 161 -0.84 -17.41 -28.21
C SER A 161 -0.97 -17.40 -29.74
N TYR A 162 -2.04 -16.81 -30.28
CA TYR A 162 -2.29 -16.70 -31.73
C TYR A 162 -2.41 -15.25 -32.25
N GLY A 163 -2.41 -14.23 -31.38
CA GLY A 163 -2.78 -12.86 -31.74
C GLY A 163 -1.73 -12.13 -32.57
N ASN A 164 -0.46 -12.24 -32.20
CA ASN A 164 0.66 -11.73 -32.99
C ASN A 164 1.24 -12.84 -33.88
N VAL A 165 1.06 -12.76 -35.21
CA VAL A 165 1.54 -13.79 -36.16
C VAL A 165 2.98 -13.52 -36.63
N GLU A 166 3.40 -12.26 -36.69
CA GLU A 166 4.71 -11.88 -37.24
C GLU A 166 5.85 -11.99 -36.21
N ASN A 167 5.56 -11.78 -34.93
CA ASN A 167 6.55 -11.82 -33.83
C ASN A 167 6.09 -12.71 -32.65
N ASN A 168 5.65 -13.94 -32.94
CA ASN A 168 5.25 -14.91 -31.92
C ASN A 168 6.43 -15.79 -31.47
N THR A 169 6.99 -15.50 -30.31
CA THR A 169 8.08 -16.32 -29.73
C THR A 169 7.55 -17.56 -28.98
N GLY A 170 6.23 -17.66 -28.76
CA GLY A 170 5.55 -18.82 -28.15
C GLY A 170 5.66 -18.94 -26.63
N HIS A 171 6.81 -18.61 -26.03
CA HIS A 171 7.10 -18.81 -24.62
C HIS A 171 6.27 -17.89 -23.71
N ARG A 172 5.16 -18.40 -23.17
CA ARG A 172 4.26 -17.63 -22.28
C ARG A 172 3.83 -18.45 -21.07
N PRO A 173 3.67 -17.82 -19.89
CA PRO A 173 3.03 -18.48 -18.76
C PRO A 173 1.53 -18.71 -19.05
N GLY A 174 1.03 -19.88 -18.68
CA GLY A 174 -0.41 -20.15 -18.67
C GLY A 174 -1.13 -19.34 -17.58
N VAL A 175 -2.46 -19.43 -17.54
CA VAL A 175 -3.27 -18.89 -16.44
C VAL A 175 -2.79 -19.51 -15.12
N LYS A 176 -2.50 -18.67 -14.11
CA LYS A 176 -1.83 -19.06 -12.85
C LYS A 176 -0.46 -19.77 -13.03
N GLY A 177 0.20 -19.55 -14.15
CA GLY A 177 1.44 -20.25 -14.54
C GLY A 177 2.70 -19.40 -14.46
N GLY A 178 2.63 -18.18 -13.94
CA GLY A 178 3.74 -17.23 -13.89
C GLY A 178 4.72 -17.44 -12.73
N TYR A 179 4.43 -18.34 -11.79
CA TYR A 179 5.23 -18.44 -10.57
C TYR A 179 6.58 -19.13 -10.84
N PHE A 180 7.65 -18.34 -10.91
CA PHE A 180 9.06 -18.75 -11.06
C PHE A 180 9.49 -19.54 -12.32
N PRO A 181 8.87 -19.41 -13.51
CA PRO A 181 9.48 -19.93 -14.71
C PRO A 181 10.75 -19.14 -15.04
N VAL A 182 11.75 -19.80 -15.61
CA VAL A 182 12.96 -19.12 -16.10
C VAL A 182 12.71 -18.45 -17.46
N PRO A 183 13.53 -17.46 -17.86
CA PRO A 183 13.54 -17.00 -19.25
C PRO A 183 13.73 -18.16 -20.24
N PRO A 184 13.08 -18.13 -21.42
CA PRO A 184 12.37 -16.99 -22.01
C PRO A 184 10.88 -16.89 -21.66
N VAL A 185 10.34 -17.73 -20.76
CA VAL A 185 8.92 -17.63 -20.35
C VAL A 185 8.70 -16.40 -19.48
N ASP A 186 9.62 -16.13 -18.55
CA ASP A 186 9.71 -14.87 -17.81
C ASP A 186 10.47 -13.85 -18.66
N SER A 187 9.73 -12.94 -19.30
CA SER A 187 10.27 -11.89 -20.17
C SER A 187 10.58 -10.60 -19.41
N LEU A 188 10.20 -10.52 -18.12
CA LEU A 188 10.32 -9.34 -17.27
C LEU A 188 11.50 -9.41 -16.30
N ASN A 189 12.32 -10.47 -16.33
CA ASN A 189 13.47 -10.64 -15.44
C ASN A 189 14.39 -9.41 -15.41
N ASP A 190 14.80 -8.92 -16.58
CA ASP A 190 15.74 -7.80 -16.68
C ASP A 190 15.11 -6.47 -16.26
N VAL A 191 13.82 -6.28 -16.54
CA VAL A 191 13.05 -5.10 -16.09
C VAL A 191 13.01 -5.07 -14.56
N ARG A 192 12.69 -6.21 -13.91
CA ARG A 192 12.70 -6.32 -12.45
C ARG A 192 14.10 -6.13 -11.87
N ALA A 193 15.14 -6.67 -12.50
CA ALA A 193 16.52 -6.48 -12.06
C ALA A 193 16.95 -4.99 -12.09
N THR A 194 16.54 -4.24 -13.12
CA THR A 194 16.76 -2.79 -13.18
C THR A 194 15.99 -2.05 -12.09
N MET A 195 14.72 -2.41 -11.84
CA MET A 195 13.96 -1.85 -10.71
C MET A 195 14.70 -2.07 -9.39
N CYS A 196 15.23 -3.28 -9.15
CA CYS A 196 16.01 -3.57 -7.94
C CYS A 196 17.27 -2.72 -7.82
N THR A 197 18.02 -2.54 -8.92
CA THR A 197 19.22 -1.71 -8.94
C THR A 197 18.89 -0.26 -8.58
N VAL A 198 17.89 0.33 -9.22
CA VAL A 198 17.48 1.73 -8.96
C VAL A 198 16.95 1.90 -7.53
N LEU A 199 16.19 0.92 -6.99
CA LEU A 199 15.77 0.93 -5.59
C LEU A 199 16.97 0.96 -4.64
N GLN A 200 18.01 0.16 -4.90
CA GLN A 200 19.22 0.16 -4.08
C GLN A 200 20.00 1.48 -4.19
N GLU A 201 20.07 2.08 -5.37
CA GLU A 201 20.72 3.39 -5.61
C GLU A 201 20.08 4.51 -4.77
N ILE A 202 18.75 4.49 -4.60
CA ILE A 202 18.03 5.46 -3.77
C ILE A 202 17.90 5.03 -2.29
N GLY A 203 18.62 3.99 -1.88
CA GLY A 203 18.75 3.58 -0.47
C GLY A 203 17.72 2.57 0.04
N ILE A 204 16.97 1.90 -0.82
CA ILE A 204 16.02 0.84 -0.44
C ILE A 204 16.71 -0.53 -0.54
N GLU A 205 16.85 -1.21 0.59
CA GLU A 205 17.46 -2.55 0.65
C GLU A 205 16.50 -3.61 0.07
N VAL A 206 16.82 -4.09 -1.14
CA VAL A 206 16.10 -5.15 -1.84
C VAL A 206 16.58 -6.52 -1.39
N GLU A 207 15.64 -7.41 -1.07
CA GLU A 207 15.91 -8.78 -0.62
C GLU A 207 15.71 -9.81 -1.76
N VAL A 208 14.68 -9.62 -2.60
CA VAL A 208 14.32 -10.56 -3.67
C VAL A 208 13.49 -9.87 -4.76
N HIS A 209 13.51 -10.40 -5.98
CA HIS A 209 12.48 -10.13 -7.00
C HIS A 209 12.07 -11.42 -7.68
N HIS A 210 10.82 -11.49 -8.14
CA HIS A 210 10.31 -12.64 -8.88
C HIS A 210 9.09 -12.31 -9.71
N HIS A 211 8.82 -13.18 -10.68
CA HIS A 211 7.52 -13.25 -11.34
C HIS A 211 6.51 -13.91 -10.38
N GLU A 212 5.30 -13.35 -10.35
CA GLU A 212 4.19 -13.79 -9.51
C GLU A 212 3.25 -14.76 -10.25
N VAL A 213 2.17 -15.20 -9.60
CA VAL A 213 1.35 -16.32 -10.08
C VAL A 213 0.63 -16.08 -11.41
N ALA A 214 0.04 -14.91 -11.64
CA ALA A 214 -0.82 -14.67 -12.80
C ALA A 214 -0.04 -14.63 -14.13
N THR A 215 -0.75 -14.92 -15.22
CA THR A 215 -0.26 -14.63 -16.57
C THR A 215 -0.14 -13.12 -16.81
N ALA A 216 0.44 -12.73 -17.95
CA ALA A 216 0.50 -11.35 -18.43
C ALA A 216 1.33 -10.36 -17.57
N GLY A 217 2.33 -10.84 -16.82
CA GLY A 217 3.36 -9.98 -16.24
C GLY A 217 3.19 -9.58 -14.78
N GLN A 218 2.63 -10.44 -13.93
CA GLN A 218 2.58 -10.18 -12.48
C GLN A 218 3.99 -10.30 -11.87
N CYS A 219 4.34 -9.37 -11.00
CA CYS A 219 5.66 -9.27 -10.39
C CYS A 219 5.57 -8.92 -8.89
N GLU A 220 6.63 -9.24 -8.16
CA GLU A 220 6.85 -8.78 -6.80
C GLU A 220 8.35 -8.46 -6.60
N ILE A 221 8.64 -7.47 -5.76
CA ILE A 221 9.98 -7.15 -5.26
C ILE A 221 9.90 -7.07 -3.74
N GLY A 222 10.58 -7.97 -3.05
CA GLY A 222 10.70 -7.96 -1.59
C GLY A 222 11.77 -6.97 -1.14
N VAL A 223 11.41 -6.09 -0.21
CA VAL A 223 12.28 -5.07 0.36
C VAL A 223 12.27 -5.16 1.88
N LYS A 224 13.39 -4.83 2.50
CA LYS A 224 13.55 -4.91 3.96
C LYS A 224 12.53 -4.05 4.69
N PHE A 225 12.06 -4.54 5.84
CA PHE A 225 11.14 -3.79 6.70
C PHE A 225 11.77 -2.50 7.25
N ASN A 226 10.94 -1.54 7.65
CA ASN A 226 11.37 -0.34 8.36
C ASN A 226 10.32 0.12 9.39
N THR A 227 10.54 1.22 10.11
CA THR A 227 9.52 1.81 10.99
C THR A 227 8.33 2.33 10.17
N LEU A 228 7.18 2.51 10.81
CA LEU A 228 5.92 2.87 10.16
C LEU A 228 6.06 4.05 9.18
N LEU A 229 6.59 5.19 9.63
CA LEU A 229 6.72 6.38 8.80
C LEU A 229 7.68 6.12 7.63
N LYS A 230 8.88 5.61 7.93
CA LYS A 230 9.91 5.37 6.91
C LYS A 230 9.46 4.36 5.88
N LYS A 231 8.76 3.29 6.31
CA LYS A 231 8.31 2.27 5.37
C LYS A 231 7.20 2.78 4.46
N ALA A 232 6.34 3.67 4.95
CA ALA A 232 5.36 4.33 4.11
C ALA A 232 6.02 5.27 3.07
N ASP A 233 7.05 6.03 3.47
CA ASP A 233 7.87 6.82 2.53
C ASP A 233 8.51 5.90 1.45
N GLU A 234 9.15 4.81 1.87
CA GLU A 234 9.80 3.84 0.96
C GLU A 234 8.80 3.16 0.01
N LEU A 235 7.58 2.88 0.45
CA LEU A 235 6.56 2.27 -0.41
C LEU A 235 6.11 3.22 -1.54
N LEU A 236 6.02 4.52 -1.27
CA LEU A 236 5.78 5.52 -2.32
C LEU A 236 6.97 5.62 -3.28
N MET A 237 8.21 5.62 -2.76
CA MET A 237 9.44 5.57 -3.58
C MET A 237 9.44 4.32 -4.48
N MET A 238 9.07 3.18 -3.92
CA MET A 238 9.05 1.91 -4.64
C MET A 238 8.05 1.95 -5.80
N LYS A 239 6.82 2.43 -5.55
CA LYS A 239 5.82 2.63 -6.62
C LYS A 239 6.31 3.61 -7.68
N TYR A 240 7.01 4.67 -7.29
CA TYR A 240 7.60 5.64 -8.21
C TYR A 240 8.67 5.00 -9.11
N VAL A 241 9.61 4.24 -8.54
CA VAL A 241 10.65 3.53 -9.31
C VAL A 241 10.03 2.51 -10.26
N ILE A 242 9.10 1.69 -9.78
CA ILE A 242 8.46 0.66 -10.61
C ILE A 242 7.72 1.27 -11.79
N HIS A 243 6.96 2.36 -11.59
CA HIS A 243 6.28 3.02 -12.70
C HIS A 243 7.26 3.63 -13.72
N ASN A 244 8.32 4.30 -13.28
CA ASN A 244 9.26 4.96 -14.19
C ASN A 244 10.17 3.98 -14.92
N VAL A 245 10.70 2.96 -14.25
CA VAL A 245 11.49 1.91 -14.94
C VAL A 245 10.62 1.17 -15.95
N ALA A 246 9.37 0.82 -15.61
CA ALA A 246 8.47 0.23 -16.59
C ALA A 246 8.27 1.16 -17.79
N HIS A 247 8.05 2.46 -17.54
CA HIS A 247 7.86 3.46 -18.59
C HIS A 247 9.08 3.61 -19.51
N GLU A 248 10.30 3.67 -18.97
CA GLU A 248 11.54 3.77 -19.74
C GLU A 248 11.80 2.55 -20.62
N TYR A 249 11.34 1.37 -20.20
CA TYR A 249 11.38 0.14 -20.99
C TYR A 249 10.23 0.04 -22.02
N GLY A 250 9.35 1.04 -22.10
CA GLY A 250 8.21 1.05 -23.01
C GLY A 250 7.00 0.25 -22.53
N TYR A 251 6.94 -0.07 -21.24
CA TYR A 251 5.82 -0.77 -20.59
C TYR A 251 4.96 0.20 -19.76
N THR A 252 3.87 -0.31 -19.22
CA THR A 252 3.05 0.35 -18.20
C THR A 252 2.85 -0.58 -17.01
N ALA A 253 3.23 -0.11 -15.81
CA ALA A 253 3.01 -0.86 -14.58
C ALA A 253 1.75 -0.42 -13.83
N THR A 254 1.13 -1.34 -13.10
CA THR A 254 -0.01 -1.04 -12.22
C THR A 254 0.00 -1.87 -10.95
N PHE A 255 -0.41 -1.23 -9.86
CA PHE A 255 -0.61 -1.86 -8.54
C PHE A 255 -2.09 -2.15 -8.25
N MET A 256 -2.94 -2.09 -9.29
CA MET A 256 -4.37 -2.31 -9.15
C MET A 256 -4.65 -3.74 -8.64
N PRO A 257 -5.60 -3.94 -7.70
CA PRO A 257 -5.77 -5.23 -7.03
C PRO A 257 -6.22 -6.36 -7.96
N LYS A 258 -6.98 -6.04 -9.01
CA LYS A 258 -7.54 -7.01 -9.95
C LYS A 258 -7.63 -6.42 -11.36
N PRO A 259 -6.51 -6.37 -12.09
CA PRO A 259 -6.51 -5.93 -13.49
C PRO A 259 -7.02 -7.02 -14.44
N LEU A 260 -6.79 -8.29 -14.10
CA LEU A 260 -7.18 -9.46 -14.90
C LEU A 260 -8.32 -10.23 -14.24
N VAL A 261 -9.39 -10.47 -15.00
CA VAL A 261 -10.51 -11.33 -14.58
C VAL A 261 -10.13 -12.78 -14.83
N GLY A 262 -10.29 -13.64 -13.81
CA GLY A 262 -10.05 -15.08 -13.92
C GLY A 262 -8.63 -15.55 -13.62
N ASP A 263 -7.71 -14.66 -13.24
CA ASP A 263 -6.37 -15.01 -12.75
C ASP A 263 -6.07 -14.36 -11.39
N ASN A 264 -4.91 -14.58 -10.78
CA ASN A 264 -4.51 -13.95 -9.51
C ASN A 264 -4.53 -12.40 -9.61
N GLY A 265 -4.75 -11.74 -8.47
CA GLY A 265 -4.74 -10.28 -8.35
C GLY A 265 -3.62 -9.81 -7.44
N SER A 266 -3.28 -8.52 -7.49
CA SER A 266 -2.18 -7.95 -6.70
C SER A 266 -2.57 -7.65 -5.25
N GLY A 267 -1.94 -8.33 -4.31
CA GLY A 267 -1.99 -8.02 -2.89
C GLY A 267 -0.95 -7.01 -2.43
N MET A 268 -1.07 -6.60 -1.16
CA MET A 268 0.03 -6.05 -0.40
C MET A 268 0.09 -6.75 0.96
N HIS A 269 0.87 -7.82 1.05
CA HIS A 269 1.03 -8.54 2.31
C HIS A 269 1.86 -7.69 3.27
N VAL A 270 1.32 -7.33 4.43
CA VAL A 270 2.00 -6.44 5.37
C VAL A 270 2.49 -7.23 6.56
N HIS A 271 3.80 -7.45 6.61
CA HIS A 271 4.48 -7.98 7.77
C HIS A 271 4.56 -6.95 8.90
N GLN A 272 4.25 -7.37 10.13
CA GLN A 272 4.21 -6.49 11.30
C GLN A 272 4.87 -7.13 12.53
N SER A 273 5.63 -6.32 13.27
CA SER A 273 6.13 -6.68 14.61
C SER A 273 6.32 -5.44 15.49
N LEU A 274 6.22 -5.63 16.81
CA LEU A 274 6.51 -4.58 17.80
C LEU A 274 7.82 -4.88 18.52
N SER A 275 8.59 -3.84 18.82
CA SER A 275 9.83 -3.93 19.57
C SER A 275 9.83 -2.98 20.76
N LYS A 276 10.32 -3.45 21.90
CA LYS A 276 10.50 -2.67 23.13
C LYS A 276 11.84 -2.98 23.77
N ASP A 277 12.61 -1.95 24.11
CA ASP A 277 13.94 -2.07 24.71
C ASP A 277 14.87 -3.03 23.91
N GLY A 278 14.73 -3.03 22.58
CA GLY A 278 15.48 -3.90 21.67
C GLY A 278 14.99 -5.36 21.56
N ASN A 279 13.90 -5.71 22.24
CA ASN A 279 13.31 -7.05 22.21
C ASN A 279 12.07 -7.08 21.32
N ASN A 280 11.99 -8.09 20.45
CA ASN A 280 10.80 -8.33 19.63
C ASN A 280 9.67 -8.89 20.51
N LEU A 281 8.63 -8.08 20.73
CA LEU A 281 7.49 -8.42 21.56
C LEU A 281 6.61 -9.52 20.97
N PHE A 282 6.74 -9.82 19.67
CA PHE A 282 5.94 -10.86 19.03
C PHE A 282 6.55 -12.25 19.20
N SER A 283 7.79 -12.36 19.67
CA SER A 283 8.42 -13.66 19.92
C SER A 283 7.97 -14.25 21.25
N GLY A 284 7.54 -15.51 21.24
CA GLY A 284 7.15 -16.22 22.46
C GLY A 284 7.05 -17.73 22.26
N ASP A 285 6.28 -18.38 23.12
CA ASP A 285 6.12 -19.84 23.21
C ASP A 285 4.72 -20.33 22.80
N LYS A 286 3.86 -19.43 22.32
CA LYS A 286 2.50 -19.76 21.84
C LYS A 286 2.52 -20.28 20.41
N TYR A 287 1.33 -20.47 19.86
CA TYR A 287 1.13 -20.98 18.51
C TYR A 287 2.00 -20.24 17.48
N GLY A 288 2.68 -20.99 16.61
CA GLY A 288 3.57 -20.41 15.61
C GLY A 288 4.77 -19.65 16.18
N GLY A 289 5.16 -19.88 17.44
CA GLY A 289 6.26 -19.19 18.12
C GLY A 289 5.97 -17.72 18.47
N LEU A 290 4.69 -17.37 18.54
CA LEU A 290 4.22 -16.05 18.94
C LEU A 290 4.19 -15.89 20.46
N SER A 291 4.25 -14.64 20.94
CA SER A 291 3.90 -14.28 22.30
C SER A 291 2.37 -14.18 22.48
N GLU A 292 1.92 -14.07 23.73
CA GLU A 292 0.52 -13.78 24.01
C GLU A 292 0.13 -12.37 23.54
N GLU A 293 1.04 -11.40 23.67
CA GLU A 293 0.86 -10.04 23.16
C GLU A 293 0.66 -10.02 21.64
N ALA A 294 1.39 -10.85 20.88
CA ALA A 294 1.16 -10.98 19.44
C ALA A 294 -0.20 -11.58 19.12
N LEU A 295 -0.68 -12.56 19.90
CA LEU A 295 -2.02 -13.08 19.72
C LEU A 295 -3.06 -11.99 20.00
N TYR A 296 -2.89 -11.20 21.06
CA TYR A 296 -3.78 -10.07 21.32
C TYR A 296 -3.75 -9.02 20.21
N TYR A 297 -2.58 -8.77 19.63
CA TYR A 297 -2.45 -7.89 18.47
C TYR A 297 -3.26 -8.39 17.28
N ILE A 298 -3.17 -9.70 16.96
CA ILE A 298 -4.01 -10.35 15.93
C ILE A 298 -5.50 -10.18 16.26
N GLY A 299 -5.90 -10.38 17.52
CA GLY A 299 -7.29 -10.22 17.94
C GLY A 299 -7.82 -8.80 17.76
N GLY A 300 -6.98 -7.79 17.98
CA GLY A 300 -7.28 -6.40 17.65
C GLY A 300 -7.48 -6.16 16.15
N ILE A 301 -6.59 -6.70 15.31
CA ILE A 301 -6.75 -6.64 13.83
C ILE A 301 -8.07 -7.29 13.41
N PHE A 302 -8.42 -8.46 13.95
CA PHE A 302 -9.68 -9.15 13.60
C PHE A 302 -10.92 -8.39 14.05
N LYS A 303 -10.93 -7.87 15.28
CA LYS A 303 -12.03 -7.06 15.80
C LYS A 303 -12.33 -5.88 14.88
N HIS A 304 -11.28 -5.22 14.38
CA HIS A 304 -11.38 -3.99 13.59
C HIS A 304 -11.22 -4.21 12.08
N ALA A 305 -11.14 -5.45 11.60
CA ALA A 305 -10.77 -5.78 10.22
C ALA A 305 -11.63 -5.07 9.16
N ARG A 306 -12.95 -4.97 9.42
CA ARG A 306 -13.90 -4.32 8.51
C ARG A 306 -13.70 -2.81 8.41
N ALA A 307 -13.34 -2.15 9.51
CA ALA A 307 -12.95 -0.74 9.49
C ALA A 307 -11.58 -0.56 8.83
N ILE A 308 -10.62 -1.47 9.10
CA ILE A 308 -9.30 -1.46 8.45
C ILE A 308 -9.44 -1.62 6.93
N ASN A 309 -10.39 -2.42 6.42
CA ASN A 309 -10.61 -2.56 4.97
C ASN A 309 -10.87 -1.21 4.28
N ALA A 310 -11.39 -0.19 4.98
CA ALA A 310 -11.56 1.13 4.40
C ALA A 310 -10.23 1.77 4.00
N PHE A 311 -9.13 1.46 4.70
CA PHE A 311 -7.77 1.95 4.38
C PHE A 311 -6.91 0.92 3.64
N ALA A 312 -7.04 -0.37 3.99
CA ALA A 312 -6.27 -1.47 3.43
C ALA A 312 -6.81 -1.97 2.08
N ASN A 313 -8.10 -1.73 1.79
CA ASN A 313 -8.79 -2.11 0.56
C ASN A 313 -9.66 -0.95 0.05
N PRO A 314 -9.06 0.21 -0.26
CA PRO A 314 -9.76 1.48 -0.35
C PRO A 314 -10.28 1.79 -1.77
N SER A 315 -10.34 0.79 -2.64
CA SER A 315 -10.83 0.95 -4.01
C SER A 315 -11.98 -0.01 -4.27
N THR A 316 -12.85 0.33 -5.22
CA THR A 316 -13.90 -0.60 -5.66
C THR A 316 -13.35 -1.84 -6.39
N ASN A 317 -12.11 -1.77 -6.89
CA ASN A 317 -11.39 -2.86 -7.52
C ASN A 317 -10.77 -3.84 -6.50
N SER A 318 -10.46 -3.37 -5.29
CA SER A 318 -10.01 -4.20 -4.15
C SER A 318 -10.94 -5.38 -3.89
N TYR A 319 -12.25 -5.14 -3.96
CA TYR A 319 -13.28 -6.15 -3.74
C TYR A 319 -13.57 -7.04 -4.95
N LYS A 320 -12.84 -6.85 -6.06
CA LYS A 320 -12.75 -7.82 -7.16
C LYS A 320 -11.60 -8.81 -6.95
N ARG A 321 -10.61 -8.44 -6.11
CA ARG A 321 -9.56 -9.35 -5.61
C ARG A 321 -10.06 -10.20 -4.46
N LEU A 322 -10.73 -9.59 -3.46
CA LEU A 322 -11.27 -10.28 -2.27
C LEU A 322 -12.51 -11.13 -2.57
N VAL A 323 -12.33 -12.13 -3.44
CA VAL A 323 -13.32 -13.15 -3.78
C VAL A 323 -12.67 -14.54 -3.64
N PRO A 324 -13.42 -15.59 -3.28
CA PRO A 324 -12.86 -16.94 -3.16
C PRO A 324 -12.18 -17.45 -4.44
N GLY A 325 -11.10 -18.23 -4.31
CA GLY A 325 -10.48 -18.99 -5.42
C GLY A 325 -9.18 -18.43 -6.05
N PHE A 326 -8.68 -17.28 -5.59
CA PHE A 326 -7.48 -16.61 -6.15
C PHE A 326 -6.43 -16.22 -5.09
N GLU A 327 -6.23 -17.08 -4.08
CA GLU A 327 -5.33 -16.80 -2.94
C GLU A 327 -5.71 -15.56 -2.10
N ALA A 328 -6.92 -15.02 -2.29
CA ALA A 328 -7.39 -13.84 -1.58
C ALA A 328 -8.02 -14.21 -0.23
N PRO A 329 -7.54 -13.65 0.89
CA PRO A 329 -7.98 -14.07 2.21
C PRO A 329 -9.27 -13.33 2.63
N VAL A 330 -10.40 -13.99 2.46
CA VAL A 330 -11.73 -13.44 2.83
C VAL A 330 -12.10 -13.77 4.28
N LEU A 331 -11.64 -14.91 4.78
CA LEU A 331 -11.95 -15.43 6.11
C LEU A 331 -10.95 -14.93 7.15
N LEU A 332 -11.45 -14.35 8.24
CA LEU A 332 -10.66 -13.83 9.36
C LEU A 332 -10.20 -14.97 10.26
N ALA A 333 -9.22 -15.71 9.76
CA ALA A 333 -8.51 -16.75 10.46
C ALA A 333 -7.00 -16.48 10.44
N TYR A 334 -6.28 -17.08 11.40
CA TYR A 334 -4.83 -17.07 11.44
C TYR A 334 -4.24 -18.48 11.47
N SER A 335 -3.07 -18.66 10.88
CA SER A 335 -2.40 -19.96 10.80
C SER A 335 -0.89 -19.83 10.54
N ALA A 336 -0.13 -20.79 11.04
CA ALA A 336 1.27 -20.97 10.67
C ALA A 336 1.32 -21.75 9.35
N LYS A 337 1.73 -21.06 8.27
CA LYS A 337 1.94 -21.56 6.89
C LYS A 337 0.74 -21.52 5.94
N ASN A 338 -0.51 -21.49 6.42
CA ASN A 338 -1.66 -21.49 5.52
C ASN A 338 -1.79 -20.16 4.75
N ARG A 339 -1.78 -20.24 3.42
CA ARG A 339 -1.91 -19.08 2.54
C ARG A 339 -3.37 -18.64 2.28
N SER A 340 -4.36 -19.38 2.76
CA SER A 340 -5.78 -18.99 2.70
C SER A 340 -6.21 -18.10 3.87
N ALA A 341 -5.41 -18.03 4.93
CA ALA A 341 -5.69 -17.25 6.14
C ALA A 341 -5.41 -15.75 5.94
N SER A 342 -6.27 -14.91 6.54
CA SER A 342 -6.11 -13.45 6.57
C SER A 342 -4.86 -12.97 7.30
N ILE A 343 -4.44 -13.70 8.34
CA ILE A 343 -3.17 -13.49 9.01
C ILE A 343 -2.35 -14.77 8.95
N ARG A 344 -1.22 -14.70 8.25
CA ARG A 344 -0.24 -15.79 8.22
C ARG A 344 0.85 -15.51 9.24
N ILE A 345 1.35 -16.58 9.88
CA ILE A 345 2.56 -16.54 10.69
C ILE A 345 3.69 -17.15 9.85
N PRO A 346 4.61 -16.33 9.29
CA PRO A 346 5.73 -16.85 8.52
C PRO A 346 6.59 -17.79 9.34
N PHE A 347 7.08 -18.85 8.71
CA PHE A 347 8.07 -19.71 9.34
C PHE A 347 9.41 -18.96 9.38
N VAL A 348 9.91 -18.73 10.59
CA VAL A 348 11.22 -18.14 10.84
C VAL A 348 11.94 -18.91 11.93
N SER A 349 13.24 -19.13 11.74
CA SER A 349 14.13 -19.78 12.72
C SER A 349 14.58 -18.82 13.82
N SER A 350 14.72 -17.53 13.50
CA SER A 350 15.20 -16.51 14.44
C SER A 350 14.04 -15.87 15.21
N PRO A 351 14.10 -15.80 16.56
CA PRO A 351 13.18 -15.00 17.38
C PRO A 351 13.05 -13.55 16.92
N LYS A 352 14.15 -12.95 16.43
CA LYS A 352 14.15 -11.57 15.94
C LYS A 352 13.27 -11.37 14.71
N GLY A 353 13.15 -12.40 13.87
CA GLY A 353 12.35 -12.36 12.64
C GLY A 353 10.87 -12.69 12.84
N ARG A 354 10.44 -13.00 14.08
CA ARG A 354 9.05 -13.35 14.39
C ARG A 354 8.14 -12.16 14.12
N ARG A 355 7.08 -12.39 13.35
CA ARG A 355 6.14 -11.38 12.87
C ARG A 355 4.83 -12.04 12.48
N ILE A 356 3.81 -11.21 12.28
CA ILE A 356 2.57 -11.62 11.60
C ILE A 356 2.58 -11.04 10.18
N GLU A 357 1.78 -11.60 9.29
CA GLU A 357 1.60 -11.15 7.91
C GLU A 357 0.10 -10.93 7.69
N VAL A 358 -0.33 -9.66 7.56
CA VAL A 358 -1.72 -9.30 7.27
C VAL A 358 -1.91 -9.25 5.76
N ARG A 359 -2.78 -10.11 5.21
CA ARG A 359 -2.77 -10.43 3.76
C ARG A 359 -3.94 -9.88 2.95
N PHE A 360 -4.97 -9.38 3.62
CA PHE A 360 -6.16 -8.88 2.92
C PHE A 360 -5.91 -7.55 2.20
N GLY A 361 -4.95 -6.74 2.66
CA GLY A 361 -4.65 -5.43 2.07
C GLY A 361 -4.15 -5.48 0.63
N ASP A 362 -4.24 -4.33 -0.03
CA ASP A 362 -3.73 -4.09 -1.38
C ASP A 362 -3.09 -2.70 -1.52
N SER A 363 -2.38 -2.50 -2.63
CA SER A 363 -1.49 -1.35 -2.86
C SER A 363 -2.22 -0.07 -3.31
N MET A 364 -3.56 -0.03 -3.24
CA MET A 364 -4.35 1.16 -3.60
C MET A 364 -4.49 2.17 -2.46
N GLY A 365 -4.16 1.76 -1.23
CA GLY A 365 -4.28 2.63 -0.07
C GLY A 365 -3.16 3.62 0.12
N ASN A 366 -3.47 4.63 0.93
CA ASN A 366 -2.47 5.50 1.51
C ASN A 366 -1.67 4.70 2.56
N PRO A 367 -0.35 4.48 2.35
CA PRO A 367 0.42 3.60 3.20
C PRO A 367 0.56 4.12 4.63
N TYR A 368 0.61 5.44 4.83
CA TYR A 368 0.67 6.05 6.15
C TYR A 368 -0.58 5.74 6.97
N MET A 369 -1.77 5.97 6.39
CA MET A 369 -3.05 5.70 7.06
C MET A 369 -3.28 4.20 7.27
N MET A 370 -2.95 3.38 6.27
CA MET A 370 -3.11 1.93 6.35
C MET A 370 -2.24 1.32 7.46
N PHE A 371 -0.96 1.67 7.52
CA PHE A 371 -0.06 1.14 8.56
C PHE A 371 -0.44 1.66 9.94
N ALA A 372 -0.84 2.94 10.06
CA ALA A 372 -1.36 3.50 11.31
C ALA A 372 -2.63 2.76 11.78
N ALA A 373 -3.60 2.54 10.89
CA ALA A 373 -4.84 1.83 11.22
C ALA A 373 -4.57 0.40 11.69
N MET A 374 -3.68 -0.34 11.00
CA MET A 374 -3.27 -1.68 11.44
C MET A 374 -2.58 -1.64 12.81
N MET A 375 -1.65 -0.70 13.02
CA MET A 375 -0.98 -0.55 14.30
C MET A 375 -1.95 -0.29 15.44
N LEU A 376 -2.82 0.70 15.29
CA LEU A 376 -3.75 1.12 16.32
C LEU A 376 -4.77 0.01 16.65
N ALA A 377 -5.25 -0.73 15.65
CA ALA A 377 -6.10 -1.89 15.87
C ALA A 377 -5.38 -2.97 16.69
N GLY A 378 -4.13 -3.29 16.35
CA GLY A 378 -3.35 -4.26 17.10
C GLY A 378 -3.04 -3.79 18.54
N LEU A 379 -2.79 -2.49 18.75
CA LEU A 379 -2.61 -1.92 20.09
C LEU A 379 -3.91 -1.96 20.91
N ASP A 380 -5.08 -1.74 20.31
CA ASP A 380 -6.38 -1.93 20.98
C ASP A 380 -6.54 -3.39 21.44
N GLY A 381 -6.16 -4.32 20.56
CA GLY A 381 -6.08 -5.75 20.85
C GLY A 381 -5.28 -6.06 22.10
N ILE A 382 -4.03 -5.57 22.17
CA ILE A 382 -3.14 -5.74 23.34
C ILE A 382 -3.74 -5.10 24.60
N LYS A 383 -4.20 -3.85 24.50
CA LYS A 383 -4.73 -3.10 25.64
C LYS A 383 -5.94 -3.79 26.27
N ASN A 384 -6.83 -4.33 25.43
CA ASN A 384 -8.07 -4.98 25.85
C ASN A 384 -7.96 -6.50 25.95
N LYS A 385 -6.77 -7.08 25.73
CA LYS A 385 -6.49 -8.52 25.76
C LYS A 385 -7.45 -9.35 24.90
N ILE A 386 -7.72 -8.87 23.68
CA ILE A 386 -8.66 -9.51 22.75
C ILE A 386 -8.00 -10.72 22.11
N HIS A 387 -8.47 -11.94 22.39
CA HIS A 387 -7.92 -13.15 21.78
C HIS A 387 -8.53 -13.40 20.38
N PRO A 388 -7.75 -13.82 19.37
CA PRO A 388 -8.22 -14.04 18.00
C PRO A 388 -8.96 -15.38 17.80
N GLY A 389 -9.35 -16.07 18.87
CA GLY A 389 -9.79 -17.46 18.83
C GLY A 389 -8.65 -18.45 18.59
N ASP A 390 -8.99 -19.70 18.26
CA ASP A 390 -8.01 -20.76 17.96
C ASP A 390 -7.50 -20.65 16.51
N ALA A 391 -6.27 -21.11 16.27
CA ALA A 391 -5.69 -21.15 14.93
C ALA A 391 -6.42 -22.14 14.02
N MET A 392 -6.51 -21.85 12.72
CA MET A 392 -7.19 -22.69 11.74
C MET A 392 -6.23 -23.19 10.65
N ASP A 393 -5.75 -24.42 10.83
CA ASP A 393 -4.74 -25.03 9.95
C ASP A 393 -5.32 -25.86 8.78
N LYS A 394 -6.65 -25.96 8.69
CA LYS A 394 -7.32 -26.54 7.52
C LYS A 394 -7.21 -25.59 6.33
N ASP A 395 -7.22 -26.12 5.10
CA ASP A 395 -7.41 -25.29 3.92
C ASP A 395 -8.77 -24.58 4.03
N LEU A 396 -8.76 -23.25 4.07
CA LEU A 396 -9.96 -22.46 4.31
C LEU A 396 -10.84 -22.37 3.06
N TYR A 397 -10.31 -22.71 1.88
CA TYR A 397 -11.08 -22.74 0.63
C TYR A 397 -12.01 -23.96 0.53
N ASP A 398 -11.65 -25.04 1.22
CA ASP A 398 -12.38 -26.32 1.18
C ASP A 398 -13.17 -26.59 2.47
N LEU A 399 -13.44 -25.55 3.26
CA LEU A 399 -14.25 -25.69 4.47
C LEU A 399 -15.71 -26.05 4.12
N PRO A 400 -16.35 -26.96 4.87
CA PRO A 400 -17.77 -27.18 4.75
C PRO A 400 -18.55 -25.87 4.98
N PRO A 401 -19.63 -25.58 4.22
CA PRO A 401 -20.41 -24.34 4.37
C PRO A 401 -21.00 -24.11 5.77
N GLU A 402 -21.07 -25.15 6.61
CA GLU A 402 -21.49 -25.04 8.00
C GLU A 402 -20.37 -24.48 8.89
N GLU A 403 -19.11 -24.90 8.69
CA GLU A 403 -17.95 -24.38 9.42
C GLU A 403 -17.60 -22.95 8.96
N GLU A 404 -17.78 -22.64 7.67
CA GLU A 404 -17.44 -21.33 7.10
C GLU A 404 -18.29 -20.18 7.68
N LYS A 405 -19.57 -20.44 7.96
CA LYS A 405 -20.54 -19.42 8.44
C LYS A 405 -20.17 -18.81 9.79
N ASP A 406 -19.45 -19.55 10.62
CA ASP A 406 -19.07 -19.12 11.96
C ASP A 406 -17.77 -18.31 11.96
N ILE A 407 -17.09 -18.22 10.81
CA ILE A 407 -15.83 -17.49 10.67
C ILE A 407 -16.13 -16.05 10.24
N PRO A 408 -15.70 -15.02 11.00
CA PRO A 408 -15.86 -13.63 10.60
C PRO A 408 -15.18 -13.36 9.25
N THR A 409 -15.73 -12.43 8.48
CA THR A 409 -15.19 -12.07 7.16
C THR A 409 -14.76 -10.61 7.09
N VAL A 410 -13.81 -10.33 6.21
CA VAL A 410 -13.57 -8.96 5.71
C VAL A 410 -14.79 -8.42 4.97
N CYS A 411 -14.76 -7.13 4.63
CA CYS A 411 -15.79 -6.50 3.82
C CYS A 411 -15.81 -7.07 2.39
N HIS A 412 -17.01 -7.15 1.80
CA HIS A 412 -17.22 -7.59 0.41
C HIS A 412 -17.36 -6.41 -0.58
N SER A 413 -17.34 -5.17 -0.08
CA SER A 413 -17.51 -3.96 -0.88
C SER A 413 -16.94 -2.73 -0.17
N LEU A 414 -16.59 -1.70 -0.95
CA LEU A 414 -16.04 -0.46 -0.41
C LEU A 414 -17.06 0.28 0.46
N ASP A 415 -18.34 0.33 0.06
CA ASP A 415 -19.39 0.99 0.85
C ASP A 415 -19.66 0.30 2.19
N GLN A 416 -19.55 -1.03 2.25
CA GLN A 416 -19.57 -1.75 3.51
C GLN A 416 -18.38 -1.37 4.40
N ALA A 417 -17.17 -1.28 3.84
CA ALA A 417 -15.97 -0.90 4.58
C ALA A 417 -16.05 0.53 5.12
N LEU A 418 -16.53 1.49 4.31
CA LEU A 418 -16.77 2.87 4.74
C LEU A 418 -17.82 2.93 5.86
N SER A 419 -18.90 2.16 5.75
CA SER A 419 -19.92 2.07 6.80
C SER A 419 -19.41 1.40 8.08
N ALA A 420 -18.47 0.47 7.96
CA ALA A 420 -17.82 -0.17 9.10
C ALA A 420 -16.84 0.79 9.79
N LEU A 421 -16.04 1.53 9.01
CA LEU A 421 -15.17 2.59 9.51
C LEU A 421 -15.99 3.64 10.28
N ASP A 422 -17.12 4.09 9.73
CA ASP A 422 -17.99 5.07 10.39
C ASP A 422 -18.42 4.60 11.80
N LYS A 423 -18.77 3.32 11.93
CA LYS A 423 -19.27 2.70 13.17
C LYS A 423 -18.19 2.28 14.15
N ASP A 424 -16.97 2.04 13.68
CA ASP A 424 -15.86 1.48 14.46
C ASP A 424 -14.58 2.29 14.20
N ARG A 425 -14.60 3.54 14.63
CA ARG A 425 -13.50 4.51 14.45
C ARG A 425 -12.77 4.88 15.74
N ASP A 426 -13.28 4.52 16.91
CA ASP A 426 -12.74 5.01 18.19
C ASP A 426 -11.32 4.53 18.45
N PHE A 427 -10.96 3.32 18.00
CA PHE A 427 -9.61 2.79 18.12
C PHE A 427 -8.57 3.63 17.34
N LEU A 428 -8.99 4.35 16.30
CA LEU A 428 -8.13 5.21 15.49
C LEU A 428 -7.85 6.56 16.16
N LYS A 429 -8.79 7.03 16.99
CA LYS A 429 -8.74 8.38 17.59
C LYS A 429 -7.86 8.46 18.85
N VAL A 430 -7.32 7.34 19.31
CA VAL A 430 -6.44 7.29 20.47
C VAL A 430 -5.21 8.17 20.25
N GLY A 431 -4.83 8.94 21.26
CA GLY A 431 -3.69 9.86 21.17
C GLY A 431 -3.84 10.99 20.15
N GLY A 432 -5.05 11.21 19.59
CA GLY A 432 -5.26 12.20 18.53
C GLY A 432 -4.55 11.86 17.23
N VAL A 433 -4.32 10.57 16.95
CA VAL A 433 -3.66 10.13 15.71
C VAL A 433 -4.57 10.43 14.51
N PHE A 434 -5.79 9.90 14.55
CA PHE A 434 -6.91 10.33 13.72
C PHE A 434 -7.85 11.22 14.54
N ASP A 435 -8.68 12.00 13.85
CA ASP A 435 -9.83 12.70 14.41
C ASP A 435 -11.08 12.44 13.54
N ASP A 436 -12.25 12.91 13.98
CA ASP A 436 -13.47 12.70 13.20
C ASP A 436 -13.45 13.48 11.87
N ASP A 437 -12.74 14.61 11.80
CA ASP A 437 -12.64 15.45 10.61
C ASP A 437 -11.92 14.74 9.45
N ILE A 438 -10.76 14.12 9.69
CA ILE A 438 -10.05 13.34 8.67
C ILE A 438 -10.85 12.09 8.27
N ILE A 439 -11.50 11.42 9.21
CA ILE A 439 -12.25 10.19 8.94
C ILE A 439 -13.51 10.50 8.11
N ASP A 440 -14.26 11.54 8.47
CA ASP A 440 -15.46 11.96 7.73
C ASP A 440 -15.09 12.47 6.33
N GLY A 441 -14.02 13.26 6.23
CA GLY A 441 -13.47 13.71 4.94
C GLY A 441 -13.05 12.54 4.05
N TYR A 442 -12.38 11.54 4.62
CA TYR A 442 -11.99 10.31 3.91
C TYR A 442 -13.20 9.52 3.42
N ILE A 443 -14.19 9.30 4.29
CA ILE A 443 -15.42 8.57 3.94
C ILE A 443 -16.17 9.28 2.81
N ALA A 444 -16.34 10.60 2.91
CA ALA A 444 -17.00 11.40 1.88
C ALA A 444 -16.29 11.26 0.53
N LEU A 445 -14.97 11.43 0.51
CA LEU A 445 -14.14 11.32 -0.69
C LEU A 445 -14.27 9.94 -1.34
N LYS A 446 -14.20 8.86 -0.55
CA LYS A 446 -14.32 7.48 -1.07
C LYS A 446 -15.74 7.11 -1.49
N MET A 447 -16.76 7.73 -0.91
CA MET A 447 -18.14 7.51 -1.33
C MET A 447 -18.43 8.05 -2.74
N GLU A 448 -17.65 9.04 -3.21
CA GLU A 448 -17.72 9.50 -4.60
C GLU A 448 -17.33 8.39 -5.59
N GLU A 449 -16.26 7.63 -5.30
CA GLU A 449 -15.84 6.47 -6.11
C GLU A 449 -16.92 5.38 -6.15
N VAL A 450 -17.50 5.07 -4.98
CA VAL A 450 -18.63 4.12 -4.85
C VAL A 450 -19.80 4.57 -5.72
N THR A 451 -20.19 5.84 -5.59
CA THR A 451 -21.34 6.41 -6.30
C THR A 451 -21.11 6.37 -7.81
N ARG A 452 -19.91 6.76 -8.26
CA ARG A 452 -19.53 6.70 -9.67
C ARG A 452 -19.61 5.28 -10.22
N LEU A 453 -19.09 4.27 -9.51
CA LEU A 453 -19.21 2.88 -9.95
C LEU A 453 -20.68 2.45 -10.00
N ARG A 454 -21.47 2.76 -8.98
CA ARG A 454 -22.88 2.36 -8.87
C ARG A 454 -23.75 2.91 -10.01
N MET A 455 -23.44 4.10 -10.51
CA MET A 455 -24.16 4.71 -11.64
C MET A 455 -23.59 4.37 -13.02
N THR A 456 -22.52 3.56 -13.09
CA THR A 456 -21.86 3.17 -14.34
C THR A 456 -22.28 1.76 -14.73
N THR A 457 -22.96 1.60 -15.87
CA THR A 457 -23.42 0.29 -16.38
C THR A 457 -22.24 -0.62 -16.74
N HIS A 458 -22.20 -1.85 -16.23
CA HIS A 458 -21.12 -2.80 -16.51
C HIS A 458 -21.41 -3.68 -17.75
N PRO A 459 -20.42 -4.02 -18.61
CA PRO A 459 -20.65 -4.87 -19.79
C PRO A 459 -21.34 -6.23 -19.48
N ILE A 460 -21.05 -6.83 -18.33
CA ILE A 460 -21.69 -8.09 -17.89
C ILE A 460 -23.21 -7.96 -17.68
N GLU A 461 -23.71 -6.76 -17.39
CA GLU A 461 -25.15 -6.51 -17.23
C GLU A 461 -25.89 -6.65 -18.56
N PHE A 462 -25.23 -6.40 -19.70
CA PHE A 462 -25.81 -6.61 -21.02
C PHE A 462 -25.94 -8.11 -21.33
N ASP A 463 -24.93 -8.91 -21.01
CA ASP A 463 -25.01 -10.38 -21.13
C ASP A 463 -26.15 -10.96 -20.25
N MET A 464 -26.27 -10.46 -19.02
CA MET A 464 -27.28 -10.97 -18.09
C MET A 464 -28.70 -10.46 -18.37
N TYR A 465 -28.88 -9.20 -18.78
CA TYR A 465 -30.17 -8.51 -18.68
C TYR A 465 -30.69 -7.87 -19.99
N TYR A 466 -29.90 -7.81 -21.08
CA TYR A 466 -30.29 -7.05 -22.27
C TYR A 466 -31.59 -7.56 -22.94
N SER A 467 -31.82 -8.87 -22.90
CA SER A 467 -32.98 -9.52 -23.52
C SER A 467 -33.86 -10.29 -22.52
N ARG A 468 -33.76 -9.99 -21.22
CA ARG A 468 -34.57 -10.65 -20.19
C ARG A 468 -35.97 -10.07 -20.06
#